data_AF-A0A5Q5BT70-F1
#
_entry.id   AF-A0A5Q5BT70-F1
#
_cell.length_a   1.000
_cell.length_b   1.000
_cell.length_c   1.000
_cell.angle_alpha   90.00
_cell.angle_beta   90.00
_cell.angle_gamma   90.00
#
_symmetry.space_group_name_H-M   'P 1'
#
loop_
_entity.id
_entity.type
_entity.pdbx_description
1 polymer ?
#
loop_
_entity_poly.entity_id
_entity_poly.type
_entity_poly.pdbx_seq_one_letter_code
_entity_poly.pdbx_strand_id
1 'polypeptide(L)'
;MTDADSVIRPARGPRWTRKRLTAMLLDCYGPTPRGGVDVAAVAFYAGVSPSTVRRWLSPPKPGIRRLPIPKHRLVQLQRGPSEVERRNEQQHQHALNALASIGDEQAILPAWREQGWLDQHTVVIISVHGRPWHQVAVTKATRRALGEVHRRGATVDNLVVPTRFHAQVLAHAVMVRQQGWRVHPAAHLLATGRTQVWMADAPAVDLAALWATVSAVRTRESGAG
;
A
#
# COMPACT_ATOMS: atom_id res chain seq x y z
N MET A 1 -7.09 -4.26 14.23
CA MET A 1 -6.51 -2.93 14.52
C MET A 1 -5.70 -3.09 15.78
N THR A 2 -4.41 -3.34 15.62
CA THR A 2 -3.46 -3.56 16.72
C THR A 2 -3.05 -2.21 17.32
N ASP A 3 -2.48 -2.19 18.52
CA ASP A 3 -2.01 -0.94 19.13
C ASP A 3 -0.88 -0.28 18.31
N ALA A 4 -0.08 -1.08 17.60
CA ALA A 4 0.88 -0.57 16.62
C ALA A 4 0.22 0.26 15.50
N ASP A 5 -0.95 -0.14 15.00
CA ASP A 5 -1.69 0.63 13.99
C ASP A 5 -2.27 1.93 14.55
N SER A 6 -2.58 1.98 15.85
CA SER A 6 -3.16 3.16 16.51
C SER A 6 -2.14 4.30 16.62
N VAL A 7 -0.85 3.97 16.68
CA VAL A 7 0.26 4.94 16.76
C VAL A 7 0.65 5.48 15.38
N ILE A 8 0.49 4.70 14.31
CA ILE A 8 0.79 5.15 12.95
C ILE A 8 -0.33 6.04 12.41
N ARG A 9 -0.17 7.35 12.56
CA ARG A 9 -1.13 8.32 12.04
C ARG A 9 -1.10 8.37 10.50
N PRO A 10 -2.24 8.13 9.82
CA PRO A 10 -2.33 8.32 8.39
C PRO A 10 -1.97 9.75 7.99
N ALA A 11 -1.22 9.89 6.90
CA ALA A 11 -1.00 11.17 6.25
C ALA A 11 -2.34 11.76 5.80
N ARG A 12 -2.45 13.09 5.86
CA ARG A 12 -3.63 13.79 5.34
C ARG A 12 -3.81 13.41 3.87
N GLY A 13 -4.98 12.88 3.53
CA GLY A 13 -5.29 12.48 2.16
C GLY A 13 -5.27 13.65 1.17
N PRO A 14 -5.19 13.34 -0.14
CA PRO A 14 -5.12 14.36 -1.19
C PRO A 14 -6.39 15.22 -1.22
N ARG A 15 -6.24 16.43 -1.74
CA ARG A 15 -7.41 17.20 -2.22
C ARG A 15 -7.93 16.55 -3.49
N TRP A 16 -9.09 15.93 -3.40
CA TRP A 16 -9.73 15.30 -4.53
C TRP A 16 -10.40 16.32 -5.44
N THR A 17 -9.84 16.48 -6.64
CA THR A 17 -10.43 17.24 -7.74
C THR A 17 -10.92 16.30 -8.83
N ARG A 18 -11.76 16.80 -9.75
CA ARG A 18 -12.24 16.00 -10.88
C ARG A 18 -11.06 15.47 -11.70
N LYS A 19 -10.09 16.34 -11.97
CA LYS A 19 -8.85 16.01 -12.69
C LYS A 19 -8.10 14.86 -12.01
N ARG A 20 -7.93 14.91 -10.69
CA ARG A 20 -7.25 13.84 -9.92
C ARG A 20 -8.06 12.54 -9.95
N LEU A 21 -9.37 12.61 -9.76
CA LEU A 21 -10.24 11.42 -9.84
C LEU A 21 -10.15 10.77 -11.22
N THR A 22 -10.22 11.57 -12.30
CA THR A 22 -10.08 11.07 -13.67
C THR A 22 -8.72 10.40 -13.90
N ALA A 23 -7.62 11.04 -13.50
CA ALA A 23 -6.28 10.46 -13.63
C ALA A 23 -6.15 9.13 -12.88
N MET A 24 -6.60 9.09 -11.62
CA MET A 24 -6.59 7.86 -10.81
C MET A 24 -7.43 6.75 -11.44
N LEU A 25 -8.59 7.08 -12.03
CA LEU A 25 -9.44 6.06 -12.67
C LEU A 25 -8.84 5.51 -13.96
N LEU A 26 -8.17 6.36 -14.76
CA LEU A 26 -7.42 5.90 -15.94
C LEU A 26 -6.29 4.95 -15.52
N ASP A 27 -5.57 5.31 -14.46
CA ASP A 27 -4.47 4.54 -13.90
C ASP A 27 -4.91 3.19 -13.29
N CYS A 28 -6.09 3.13 -12.67
CA CYS A 28 -6.56 1.91 -12.00
C CYS A 28 -7.44 1.01 -12.87
N TYR A 29 -8.22 1.59 -13.79
CA TYR A 29 -9.24 0.87 -14.57
C TYR A 29 -9.03 0.93 -16.07
N GLY A 30 -8.04 1.69 -16.52
CA GLY A 30 -7.67 1.80 -17.93
C GLY A 30 -8.50 2.81 -18.72
N PRO A 31 -7.99 3.20 -19.90
CA PRO A 31 -8.73 4.02 -20.85
C PRO A 31 -9.62 3.17 -21.77
N THR A 32 -10.71 3.76 -22.23
CA THR A 32 -11.42 3.35 -23.45
C THR A 32 -10.55 3.56 -24.69
N PRO A 33 -10.90 2.99 -25.85
CA PRO A 33 -10.20 3.25 -27.12
C PRO A 33 -10.10 4.74 -27.51
N ARG A 34 -10.99 5.60 -26.96
CA ARG A 34 -10.98 7.06 -27.17
C ARG A 34 -10.17 7.82 -26.12
N GLY A 35 -9.45 7.13 -25.24
CA GLY A 35 -8.60 7.73 -24.20
C GLY A 35 -9.31 8.21 -22.94
N GLY A 36 -10.64 8.14 -22.87
CA GLY A 36 -11.43 8.46 -21.66
C GLY A 36 -11.48 7.32 -20.66
N VAL A 37 -11.89 7.57 -19.41
CA VAL A 37 -12.06 6.54 -18.36
C VAL A 37 -12.99 5.41 -18.84
N ASP A 38 -12.60 4.16 -18.61
CA ASP A 38 -13.52 3.02 -18.75
C ASP A 38 -14.58 3.02 -17.65
N VAL A 39 -15.70 3.68 -17.95
CA VAL A 39 -16.85 3.82 -17.04
C VAL A 39 -17.46 2.46 -16.70
N ALA A 40 -17.43 1.49 -17.61
CA ALA A 40 -18.03 0.17 -17.39
C ALA A 40 -17.19 -0.64 -16.39
N ALA A 41 -15.86 -0.63 -16.53
CA ALA A 41 -14.95 -1.27 -15.59
C ALA A 41 -15.07 -0.68 -14.17
N VAL A 42 -15.13 0.65 -14.07
CA VAL A 42 -15.32 1.34 -12.77
C VAL A 42 -16.67 0.99 -12.14
N ALA A 43 -17.73 0.98 -12.95
CA ALA A 43 -19.09 0.67 -12.50
C ALA A 43 -19.19 -0.78 -11.98
N PHE A 44 -18.62 -1.72 -12.71
CA PHE A 44 -18.53 -3.14 -12.33
C PHE A 44 -17.81 -3.30 -10.99
N TYR A 45 -16.61 -2.72 -10.85
CA TYR A 45 -15.83 -2.80 -9.63
C TYR A 45 -16.52 -2.17 -8.41
N ALA A 46 -17.14 -1.00 -8.61
CA ALA A 46 -17.84 -0.31 -7.54
C ALA A 46 -19.23 -0.89 -7.24
N GLY A 47 -19.76 -1.78 -8.08
CA GLY A 47 -21.14 -2.29 -7.93
C GLY A 47 -22.19 -1.18 -8.06
N VAL A 48 -22.02 -0.29 -9.05
CA VAL A 48 -22.96 0.81 -9.33
C VAL A 48 -23.28 0.88 -10.82
N SER A 49 -24.27 1.69 -11.21
CA SER A 49 -24.57 1.89 -12.64
C SER A 49 -23.51 2.78 -13.34
N PRO A 50 -23.25 2.57 -14.65
CA PRO A 50 -22.39 3.46 -15.45
C PRO A 50 -22.80 4.94 -15.36
N SER A 51 -24.10 5.23 -15.31
CA SER A 51 -24.63 6.60 -15.15
C SER A 51 -24.21 7.24 -13.82
N THR A 52 -24.06 6.44 -12.76
CA THR A 52 -23.54 6.92 -11.46
C THR A 52 -22.07 7.31 -11.56
N VAL A 53 -21.25 6.52 -12.26
CA VAL A 53 -19.84 6.85 -12.50
C VAL A 53 -19.71 8.10 -13.37
N ARG A 54 -20.51 8.22 -14.44
CA ARG A 54 -20.54 9.45 -15.26
C ARG A 54 -20.89 10.67 -14.41
N ARG A 55 -21.85 10.56 -13.49
CA ARG A 55 -22.20 11.63 -12.54
C ARG A 55 -21.03 12.03 -11.64
N TRP A 56 -20.19 11.08 -11.20
CA TRP A 56 -18.97 11.39 -10.44
C TRP A 56 -17.93 12.18 -11.27
N LEU A 57 -17.90 11.92 -12.58
CA LEU A 57 -16.99 12.55 -13.53
C LEU A 57 -17.55 13.84 -14.15
N SER A 58 -18.82 14.15 -13.96
CA SER A 58 -19.44 15.38 -14.45
C SER A 58 -18.82 16.62 -13.81
N PRO A 59 -18.81 17.77 -14.51
CA PRO A 59 -18.48 19.05 -13.90
C PRO A 59 -19.36 19.29 -12.66
N PRO A 60 -18.80 19.82 -11.56
CA PRO A 60 -19.61 20.19 -10.42
C PRO A 60 -20.60 21.30 -10.82
N LYS A 61 -21.77 21.32 -10.19
CA LYS A 61 -22.73 22.41 -10.38
C LYS A 61 -22.09 23.74 -9.91
N PRO A 62 -22.42 24.88 -10.54
CA PRO A 62 -21.98 26.19 -10.05
C PRO A 62 -22.22 26.34 -8.54
N GLY A 63 -21.22 26.79 -7.81
CA GLY A 63 -21.27 26.95 -6.34
C GLY A 63 -20.96 25.71 -5.51
N ILE A 64 -20.93 24.50 -6.08
CA ILE A 64 -20.59 23.27 -5.36
C ILE A 64 -19.09 22.96 -5.49
N ARG A 65 -18.36 23.01 -4.36
CA ARG A 65 -16.92 22.69 -4.32
C ARG A 65 -16.60 21.21 -4.07
N ARG A 66 -17.58 20.42 -3.62
CA ARG A 66 -17.38 18.99 -3.30
C ARG A 66 -17.52 18.12 -4.54
N LEU A 67 -16.71 17.08 -4.63
CA LEU A 67 -16.90 16.08 -5.67
C LEU A 67 -18.22 15.32 -5.48
N PRO A 68 -18.88 14.90 -6.58
CA PRO A 68 -20.12 14.13 -6.48
C PRO A 68 -19.93 12.70 -5.96
N ILE A 69 -18.69 12.19 -5.92
CA ILE A 69 -18.40 10.85 -5.43
C ILE A 69 -18.47 10.79 -3.89
N PRO A 70 -19.23 9.85 -3.30
CA PRO A 70 -19.21 9.62 -1.85
C PRO A 70 -17.83 9.16 -1.35
N LYS A 71 -17.44 9.59 -0.15
CA LYS A 71 -16.14 9.24 0.46
C LYS A 71 -15.88 7.73 0.53
N HIS A 72 -16.89 6.94 0.89
CA HIS A 72 -16.73 5.47 0.98
C HIS A 72 -16.46 4.83 -0.40
N ARG A 73 -17.04 5.36 -1.48
CA ARG A 73 -16.77 4.89 -2.85
C ARG A 73 -15.36 5.24 -3.30
N LEU A 74 -14.89 6.42 -2.93
CA LEU A 74 -13.52 6.81 -3.20
C LEU A 74 -12.53 5.87 -2.52
N VAL A 75 -12.74 5.58 -1.22
CA VAL A 75 -11.91 4.61 -0.48
C VAL A 75 -11.95 3.23 -1.12
N GLN A 76 -13.11 2.77 -1.59
CA GLN A 76 -13.25 1.51 -2.31
C GLN A 76 -12.40 1.48 -3.59
N LEU A 77 -12.48 2.54 -4.41
CA LEU A 77 -11.74 2.64 -5.69
C LEU A 77 -10.23 2.79 -5.52
N GLN A 78 -9.78 3.27 -4.35
CA GLN A 78 -8.36 3.38 -4.01
C GLN A 78 -7.72 2.05 -3.58
N ARG A 79 -8.54 1.08 -3.15
CA ARG A 79 -8.08 -0.19 -2.59
C ARG A 79 -8.29 -1.33 -3.57
N GLY A 80 -7.58 -2.42 -3.36
CA GLY A 80 -7.88 -3.67 -4.06
C GLY A 80 -9.20 -4.30 -3.61
N PRO A 81 -9.61 -5.40 -4.25
CA PRO A 81 -10.74 -6.20 -3.79
C PRO A 81 -10.61 -6.55 -2.30
N SER A 82 -11.75 -6.67 -1.61
CA SER A 82 -11.79 -6.94 -0.16
C SER A 82 -10.97 -8.16 0.25
N GLU A 83 -10.95 -9.21 -0.58
CA GLU A 83 -10.16 -10.42 -0.35
C GLU A 83 -8.65 -10.16 -0.34
N VAL A 84 -8.20 -9.24 -1.19
CA VAL A 84 -6.80 -8.86 -1.29
C VAL A 84 -6.38 -8.05 -0.06
N GLU A 85 -7.23 -7.13 0.39
CA GLU A 85 -7.01 -6.38 1.63
C GLU A 85 -7.01 -7.32 2.85
N ARG A 86 -7.94 -8.28 2.91
CA ARG A 86 -7.97 -9.31 3.95
C ARG A 86 -6.70 -10.15 3.98
N ARG A 87 -6.16 -10.53 2.81
CA ARG A 87 -4.90 -11.28 2.71
C ARG A 87 -3.73 -10.45 3.23
N ASN A 88 -3.67 -9.16 2.92
CA ASN A 88 -2.62 -8.27 3.44
C ASN A 88 -2.70 -8.16 4.96
N GLU A 89 -3.91 -8.02 5.52
CA GLU A 89 -4.15 -8.00 6.97
C GLU A 89 -3.71 -9.31 7.62
N GLN A 90 -4.06 -10.46 7.04
CA GLN A 90 -3.64 -11.77 7.54
C GLN A 90 -2.12 -11.93 7.54
N GLN A 91 -1.43 -11.44 6.49
CA GLN A 91 0.03 -11.45 6.45
C GLN A 91 0.63 -10.56 7.54
N HIS A 92 0.04 -9.39 7.80
CA HIS A 92 0.46 -8.51 8.88
C HIS A 92 0.28 -9.17 10.26
N GLN A 93 -0.89 -9.73 10.53
CA GLN A 93 -1.16 -10.42 11.80
C GLN A 93 -0.25 -11.64 11.99
N HIS A 94 -0.01 -12.41 10.94
CA HIS A 94 0.94 -13.52 10.99
C HIS A 94 2.35 -13.04 11.34
N ALA A 95 2.81 -11.94 10.75
CA ALA A 95 4.10 -11.36 11.07
C ALA A 95 4.21 -10.89 12.53
N LEU A 96 3.16 -10.26 13.06
CA LEU A 96 3.11 -9.86 14.48
C LEU A 96 3.17 -11.07 15.42
N ASN A 97 2.39 -12.11 15.14
CA ASN A 97 2.40 -13.34 15.94
C ASN A 97 3.77 -14.02 15.88
N ALA A 98 4.35 -14.13 14.68
CA ALA A 98 5.68 -14.72 14.50
C ALA A 98 6.76 -13.96 15.28
N LEU A 99 6.66 -12.63 15.30
CA LEU A 99 7.59 -11.77 16.03
C LEU A 99 7.46 -11.87 17.55
N ALA A 100 6.28 -12.20 18.08
CA ALA A 100 6.10 -12.46 19.50
C ALA A 100 6.76 -13.79 19.93
N SER A 101 6.82 -14.76 19.02
CA SER A 101 7.37 -16.10 19.29
C SER A 101 8.82 -16.29 18.84
N ILE A 102 9.44 -15.32 18.17
CA ILE A 102 10.75 -15.50 17.52
C ILE A 102 11.91 -15.72 18.51
N GLY A 103 11.74 -15.34 19.77
CA GLY A 103 12.71 -15.59 20.84
C GLY A 103 12.64 -17.00 21.43
N ASP A 104 11.58 -17.75 21.15
CA ASP A 104 11.42 -19.14 21.55
C ASP A 104 11.84 -20.06 20.40
N GLU A 105 12.97 -20.73 20.57
CA GLU A 105 13.56 -21.59 19.54
C GLU A 105 12.66 -22.79 19.19
N GLN A 106 11.79 -23.23 20.11
CA GLN A 106 10.82 -24.31 19.89
C GLN A 106 9.62 -23.85 19.05
N ALA A 107 9.30 -22.56 19.07
CA ALA A 107 8.23 -21.97 18.26
C ALA A 107 8.67 -21.65 16.82
N ILE A 108 9.96 -21.76 16.50
CA ILE A 108 10.48 -21.49 15.16
C ILE A 108 10.13 -22.65 14.22
N LEU A 109 9.26 -22.36 13.26
CA LEU A 109 8.90 -23.32 12.21
C LEU A 109 10.11 -23.61 11.29
N PRO A 110 10.42 -24.87 10.96
CA PRO A 110 11.52 -25.22 10.06
C PRO A 110 11.48 -24.48 8.72
N ALA A 111 10.28 -24.32 8.16
CA ALA A 111 10.05 -23.58 6.92
C ALA A 111 10.54 -22.12 6.97
N TRP A 112 10.56 -21.47 8.14
CA TRP A 112 11.08 -20.10 8.28
C TRP A 112 12.59 -20.06 8.08
N ARG A 113 13.32 -21.07 8.57
CA ARG A 113 14.77 -21.20 8.38
C ARG A 113 15.09 -21.53 6.93
N GLU A 114 14.41 -22.54 6.36
CA GLU A 114 14.60 -22.95 4.96
C GLU A 114 14.36 -21.81 3.96
N GLN A 115 13.35 -20.99 4.23
CA GLN A 115 13.03 -19.85 3.38
C GLN A 115 13.86 -18.60 3.72
N GLY A 116 14.75 -18.67 4.71
CA GLY A 116 15.59 -17.56 5.16
C GLY A 116 14.79 -16.38 5.71
N TRP A 117 13.62 -16.61 6.31
CA TRP A 117 12.76 -15.55 6.84
C TRP A 117 13.32 -14.90 8.09
N LEU A 118 14.20 -15.60 8.80
CA LEU A 118 14.92 -15.10 9.97
C LEU A 118 16.14 -14.26 9.60
N ASP A 119 16.54 -14.26 8.33
CA ASP A 119 17.65 -13.45 7.83
C ASP A 119 17.24 -11.99 7.61
N GLN A 120 18.24 -11.12 7.50
CA GLN A 120 18.02 -9.71 7.19
C GLN A 120 17.25 -9.50 5.88
N HIS A 121 16.29 -8.60 5.94
CA HIS A 121 15.47 -8.18 4.81
C HIS A 121 15.55 -6.67 4.61
N THR A 122 15.36 -6.24 3.37
CA THR A 122 15.30 -4.83 3.01
C THR A 122 13.88 -4.45 2.68
N VAL A 123 13.39 -3.38 3.32
CA VAL A 123 12.20 -2.65 2.91
C VAL A 123 12.66 -1.51 2.03
N VAL A 124 12.06 -1.37 0.86
CA VAL A 124 12.44 -0.36 -0.13
C VAL A 124 11.22 0.32 -0.69
N ILE A 125 11.26 1.65 -0.75
CA ILE A 125 10.30 2.48 -1.46
C ILE A 125 10.90 2.83 -2.81
N ILE A 126 10.18 2.53 -3.88
CA ILE A 126 10.58 2.86 -5.24
C ILE A 126 9.60 3.83 -5.91
N SER A 127 10.15 4.68 -6.77
CA SER A 127 9.42 5.46 -7.77
C SER A 127 9.30 4.66 -9.05
N VAL A 128 8.08 4.24 -9.36
CA VAL A 128 7.80 3.31 -10.46
C VAL A 128 8.04 4.00 -11.80
N HIS A 129 8.88 3.40 -12.65
CA HIS A 129 9.24 4.03 -13.92
C HIS A 129 8.03 4.29 -14.82
N GLY A 130 7.95 5.51 -15.36
CA GLY A 130 6.87 5.93 -16.27
C GLY A 130 5.49 6.00 -15.62
N ARG A 131 5.39 5.92 -14.30
CA ARG A 131 4.13 5.97 -13.56
C ARG A 131 4.20 6.98 -12.43
N PRO A 132 3.12 7.71 -12.12
CA PRO A 132 3.09 8.68 -11.03
C PRO A 132 2.86 8.00 -9.67
N TRP A 133 3.53 6.87 -9.41
CA TRP A 133 3.30 6.05 -8.24
C TRP A 133 4.59 5.74 -7.48
N HIS A 134 4.46 5.63 -6.17
CA HIS A 134 5.43 5.01 -5.30
C HIS A 134 4.94 3.62 -4.88
N GLN A 135 5.87 2.68 -4.73
CA GLN A 135 5.60 1.32 -4.26
C GLN A 135 6.54 0.98 -3.12
N VAL A 136 6.01 0.32 -2.07
CA VAL A 136 6.84 -0.35 -1.07
C VAL A 136 7.02 -1.83 -1.47
N ALA A 137 8.23 -2.35 -1.33
CA ALA A 137 8.55 -3.73 -1.56
C ALA A 137 9.41 -4.28 -0.41
N VAL A 138 9.20 -5.56 -0.12
CA VAL A 138 10.04 -6.33 0.81
C VAL A 138 10.87 -7.30 0.00
N THR A 139 12.18 -7.28 0.21
CA THR A 139 13.11 -8.15 -0.50
C THR A 139 14.15 -8.72 0.45
N LYS A 140 14.74 -9.86 0.10
CA LYS A 140 15.95 -10.33 0.78
C LYS A 140 17.07 -9.34 0.47
N ALA A 141 18.00 -9.14 1.41
CA ALA A 141 19.15 -8.25 1.23
C ALA A 141 20.22 -8.80 0.23
N THR A 142 19.79 -9.51 -0.82
CA THR A 142 20.67 -10.07 -1.85
C THR A 142 20.72 -9.15 -3.07
N ARG A 143 21.89 -9.08 -3.73
CA ARG A 143 22.12 -8.25 -4.92
C ARG A 143 21.11 -8.55 -6.05
N ARG A 144 20.79 -9.84 -6.25
CA ARG A 144 19.80 -10.27 -7.26
C ARG A 144 18.44 -9.67 -6.97
N ALA A 145 17.95 -9.83 -5.74
CA ALA A 145 16.60 -9.41 -5.38
C ALA A 145 16.45 -7.87 -5.36
N LEU A 146 17.51 -7.15 -4.98
CA LEU A 146 17.59 -5.69 -5.15
C LEU A 146 17.61 -5.28 -6.63
N GLY A 147 18.31 -6.02 -7.49
CA GLY A 147 18.27 -5.80 -8.94
C GLY A 147 16.86 -5.91 -9.53
N GLU A 148 16.04 -6.87 -9.06
CA GLU A 148 14.65 -7.00 -9.50
C GLU A 148 13.76 -5.82 -9.05
N VAL A 149 14.07 -5.21 -7.90
CA VAL A 149 13.42 -4.00 -7.45
C VAL A 149 13.82 -2.81 -8.33
N HIS A 150 15.12 -2.61 -8.58
CA HIS A 150 15.61 -1.50 -9.39
C HIS A 150 15.13 -1.53 -10.84
N ARG A 151 14.85 -2.71 -11.40
CA ARG A 151 14.21 -2.81 -12.73
C ARG A 151 12.80 -2.21 -12.78
N ARG A 152 12.12 -2.09 -11.63
CA ARG A 152 10.75 -1.55 -11.55
C ARG A 152 10.72 -0.04 -11.31
N GLY A 153 11.78 0.52 -10.73
CA GLY A 153 11.77 1.91 -10.31
C GLY A 153 13.07 2.37 -9.64
N ALA A 154 13.22 3.68 -9.55
CA ALA A 154 14.31 4.31 -8.81
C ALA A 154 14.04 4.22 -7.30
N THR A 155 15.04 3.85 -6.51
CA THR A 155 14.94 3.81 -5.05
C THR A 155 14.78 5.22 -4.49
N VAL A 156 13.71 5.42 -3.73
CA VAL A 156 13.41 6.66 -2.99
C VAL A 156 13.99 6.57 -1.59
N ASP A 157 13.78 5.44 -0.92
CA ASP A 157 14.29 5.16 0.42
C ASP A 157 14.42 3.64 0.62
N ASN A 158 15.33 3.20 1.48
CA ASN A 158 15.46 1.79 1.87
C ASN A 158 15.95 1.63 3.31
N LEU A 159 15.53 0.54 3.95
CA LEU A 159 15.94 0.19 5.30
C LEU A 159 16.14 -1.32 5.43
N VAL A 160 17.27 -1.73 6.00
CA VAL A 160 17.51 -3.12 6.39
C VAL A 160 16.93 -3.37 7.78
N VAL A 161 16.18 -4.45 7.92
CA VAL A 161 15.55 -4.87 9.17
C VAL A 161 15.91 -6.32 9.49
N PRO A 162 15.84 -6.74 10.77
CA PRO A 162 16.44 -8.00 11.20
C PRO A 162 15.86 -9.24 10.53
N THR A 163 14.55 -9.27 10.29
CA THR A 163 13.87 -10.44 9.73
C THR A 163 12.78 -10.05 8.72
N ARG A 164 12.29 -11.02 7.95
CA ARG A 164 11.15 -10.84 7.04
C ARG A 164 9.91 -10.31 7.75
N PHE A 165 9.66 -10.77 8.97
CA PHE A 165 8.48 -10.35 9.73
C PHE A 165 8.58 -8.88 10.14
N HIS A 166 9.77 -8.41 10.56
CA HIS A 166 10.01 -6.99 10.79
C HIS A 166 9.74 -6.18 9.50
N ALA A 167 10.17 -6.69 8.35
CA ALA A 167 9.93 -6.05 7.05
C ALA A 167 8.45 -5.99 6.67
N GLN A 168 7.68 -7.05 6.94
CA GLN A 168 6.23 -7.09 6.70
C GLN A 168 5.48 -6.10 7.58
N VAL A 169 5.84 -6.00 8.86
CA VAL A 169 5.25 -5.01 9.77
C VAL A 169 5.58 -3.58 9.33
N LEU A 170 6.83 -3.30 8.96
CA LEU A 170 7.21 -1.98 8.47
C LEU A 170 6.50 -1.64 7.15
N ALA A 171 6.42 -2.56 6.19
CA ALA A 171 5.67 -2.36 4.96
C ALA A 171 4.18 -2.10 5.22
N HIS A 172 3.58 -2.80 6.17
CA HIS A 172 2.20 -2.52 6.61
C HIS A 172 2.07 -1.09 7.16
N ALA A 173 2.98 -0.68 8.05
CA ALA A 173 2.99 0.67 8.61
C ALA A 173 3.13 1.75 7.52
N VAL A 174 3.95 1.54 6.49
CA VAL A 174 4.03 2.44 5.32
C VAL A 174 2.66 2.56 4.64
N MET A 175 1.95 1.45 4.46
CA MET A 175 0.63 1.47 3.82
C MET A 175 -0.45 2.11 4.69
N VAL A 176 -0.40 1.96 6.02
CA VAL A 176 -1.27 2.66 6.98
C VAL A 176 -1.00 4.17 6.94
N ARG A 177 0.27 4.58 6.97
CA ARG A 177 0.69 5.97 6.81
C ARG A 177 0.15 6.55 5.50
N GLN A 178 0.20 5.81 4.41
CA GLN A 178 -0.24 6.27 3.09
C GLN A 178 -1.69 5.93 2.74
N GLN A 179 -2.51 5.52 3.71
CA GLN A 179 -3.86 4.99 3.46
C GLN A 179 -4.75 5.89 2.59
N GLY A 180 -4.66 7.22 2.76
CA GLY A 180 -5.44 8.19 1.98
C GLY A 180 -4.94 8.40 0.55
N TRP A 181 -3.72 7.95 0.23
CA TRP A 181 -3.02 8.12 -1.04
C TRP A 181 -2.90 6.83 -1.84
N ARG A 182 -3.35 5.70 -1.28
CA ARG A 182 -3.33 4.40 -1.94
C ARG A 182 -4.05 4.44 -3.27
N VAL A 183 -3.52 3.65 -4.18
CA VAL A 183 -4.13 3.32 -5.47
C VAL A 183 -3.95 1.83 -5.71
N HIS A 184 -4.83 1.25 -6.53
CA HIS A 184 -4.74 -0.14 -6.94
C HIS A 184 -4.67 -0.22 -8.47
N PRO A 185 -3.46 -0.10 -9.05
CA PRO A 185 -3.28 -0.11 -10.50
C PRO A 185 -3.78 -1.41 -11.14
N ALA A 186 -4.15 -1.32 -12.42
CA ALA A 186 -4.49 -2.48 -13.23
C ALA A 186 -3.29 -3.44 -13.39
N ALA A 187 -3.57 -4.74 -13.53
CA ALA A 187 -2.56 -5.81 -13.65
C ALA A 187 -1.50 -5.54 -14.73
N HIS A 188 -1.94 -5.07 -15.89
CA HIS A 188 -1.08 -4.82 -17.05
C HIS A 188 -0.18 -3.59 -16.89
N LEU A 189 -0.47 -2.70 -15.94
CA LEU A 189 0.34 -1.50 -15.67
C LEU A 189 1.39 -1.76 -14.60
N LEU A 190 1.13 -2.72 -13.71
CA LEU A 190 2.06 -3.14 -12.67
C LEU A 190 1.76 -4.60 -12.30
N ALA A 191 2.58 -5.55 -12.76
CA ALA A 191 2.29 -6.97 -12.52
C ALA A 191 2.45 -7.38 -11.05
N THR A 192 3.40 -6.77 -10.32
CA THR A 192 3.79 -7.20 -8.98
C THR A 192 3.59 -6.10 -7.94
N GLY A 193 3.03 -6.45 -6.78
CA GLY A 193 2.94 -5.56 -5.61
C GLY A 193 1.91 -4.43 -5.75
N ARG A 194 0.88 -4.60 -6.57
CA ARG A 194 -0.23 -3.65 -6.80
C ARG A 194 -1.01 -3.22 -5.55
N THR A 195 -0.85 -3.94 -4.46
CA THR A 195 -1.54 -3.69 -3.19
C THR A 195 -0.78 -2.70 -2.31
N GLN A 196 0.50 -2.49 -2.62
CA GLN A 196 1.45 -1.70 -1.85
C GLN A 196 1.89 -0.46 -2.62
N VAL A 197 0.92 0.26 -3.20
CA VAL A 197 1.15 1.39 -4.11
C VAL A 197 0.35 2.62 -3.67
N TRP A 198 0.93 3.80 -3.83
CA TRP A 198 0.28 5.09 -3.59
C TRP A 198 0.73 6.14 -4.61
N MET A 199 -0.01 7.24 -4.73
CA MET A 199 0.33 8.34 -5.63
C MET A 199 1.65 9.01 -5.23
N ALA A 200 2.51 9.33 -6.21
CA ALA A 200 3.85 9.85 -5.97
C ALA A 200 3.88 11.24 -5.29
N ASP A 201 2.79 12.00 -5.36
CA ASP A 201 2.66 13.30 -4.72
C ASP A 201 2.14 13.24 -3.27
N ALA A 202 2.08 12.04 -2.69
CA ALA A 202 1.84 11.86 -1.27
C ALA A 202 3.00 12.42 -0.42
N PRO A 203 2.76 12.77 0.85
CA PRO A 203 3.82 13.13 1.78
C PRO A 203 4.90 12.04 1.83
N ALA A 204 6.17 12.46 1.90
CA ALA A 204 7.30 11.56 1.98
C ALA A 204 7.21 10.66 3.22
N VAL A 205 7.68 9.43 3.08
CA VAL A 205 7.81 8.46 4.17
C VAL A 205 9.29 8.29 4.43
N ASP A 206 9.70 8.54 5.68
CA ASP A 206 11.01 8.21 6.20
C ASP A 206 10.91 6.83 6.84
N LEU A 207 11.55 5.83 6.22
CA LEU A 207 11.50 4.45 6.71
C LEU A 207 12.17 4.29 8.06
N ALA A 208 13.26 5.01 8.33
CA ALA A 208 14.01 4.90 9.58
C ALA A 208 13.21 5.48 10.76
N ALA A 209 12.62 6.66 10.59
CA ALA A 209 11.78 7.28 11.61
C ALA A 209 10.50 6.46 11.86
N LEU A 210 9.90 5.93 10.80
CA LEU A 210 8.73 5.05 10.92
C LEU A 210 9.09 3.75 11.64
N TRP A 211 10.26 3.18 11.32
CA TRP A 211 10.77 1.99 11.98
C TRP A 211 10.98 2.20 13.47
N ALA A 212 11.65 3.28 13.86
CA ALA A 212 11.86 3.63 15.27
C ALA A 212 10.52 3.73 16.03
N THR A 213 9.49 4.31 15.41
CA THR A 213 8.14 4.39 16.00
C THR A 213 7.54 3.01 16.22
N VAL A 214 7.56 2.15 15.19
CA VAL A 214 7.01 0.79 15.25
C VAL A 214 7.75 -0.07 16.28
N SER A 215 9.08 0.00 16.32
CA SER A 215 9.91 -0.75 17.28
C SER A 215 9.69 -0.30 18.72
N ALA A 216 9.54 1.01 18.96
CA ALA A 216 9.31 1.56 20.30
C ALA A 216 7.99 1.08 20.90
N VAL A 217 6.92 1.01 20.11
CA VAL A 217 5.61 0.49 20.57
C VAL A 217 5.74 -0.97 21.00
N ARG A 218 6.39 -1.79 20.16
CA ARG A 218 6.58 -3.22 20.45
C ARG A 218 7.39 -3.48 21.71
N THR A 219 8.44 -2.69 21.94
CA THR A 219 9.26 -2.83 23.15
C THR A 219 8.45 -2.56 24.42
N ARG A 220 7.47 -1.65 24.37
CA ARG A 220 6.56 -1.37 25.49
C ARG A 220 5.56 -2.50 25.72
N GLU A 221 5.05 -3.11 24.65
CA GLU A 221 4.11 -4.24 24.75
C GLU A 221 4.79 -5.50 25.32
N SER A 222 6.06 -5.75 24.99
CA SER A 222 6.82 -6.91 25.52
C SER A 222 7.29 -6.73 26.97
N GLY A 223 7.34 -5.51 27.50
CA GLY A 223 7.78 -5.21 28.88
C GLY A 223 6.64 -5.07 29.89
N ALA A 224 5.39 -5.22 29.48
CA ALA A 224 4.20 -5.10 30.33
C ALA A 224 3.61 -6.46 30.75
N GLY A 225 4.36 -7.55 30.58
CA GLY A 225 3.99 -8.92 30.96
C GLY A 225 4.60 -9.37 32.27
#